data_AF-A0A1G1A785-F1
#
_entry.id   AF-A0A1G1A785-F1
#
_cell.length_a   1.000
_cell.length_b   1.000
_cell.length_c   1.000
_cell.angle_alpha   90.00
_cell.angle_beta   90.00
_cell.angle_gamma   90.00
#
_symmetry.space_group_name_H-M   'P 1'
#
loop_
_entity.id
_entity.type
_entity.pdbx_description
1 polymer ?
#
loop_
_entity_poly.entity_id
_entity_poly.type
_entity_poly.pdbx_seq_one_letter_code
_entity_poly.pdbx_strand_id
1 'polypeptide(L)'
;MKLAFHARANDPDRPYQDAPPEQLIADFDQVAGEILRFAGEQTYSPPTVVHWGMLRPSALKPLASRGVRVLSGSFARNSKGVYDVNYRLDDARSEYLLHHDALKDFDSGIIFSRCDIVCNNVPVEKTVQTLEAVAADPNCAEIMDLFTHEQYFWPFYKRYIPDHGKRLEAAIRFVTEKGYKPVFFHEGFLGGRDWNA
;
A
#
# COMPACT_ATOMS: atom_id res chain seq x y z
N MET A 1 -2.61 14.98 7.75
CA MET A 1 -2.72 13.51 7.90
C MET A 1 -3.91 13.04 7.08
N LYS A 2 -3.82 11.89 6.41
CA LYS A 2 -4.95 11.27 5.71
C LYS A 2 -5.32 9.97 6.43
N LEU A 3 -6.62 9.67 6.47
CA LEU A 3 -7.16 8.43 7.01
C LEU A 3 -7.89 7.70 5.89
N ALA A 4 -7.71 6.38 5.84
CA ALA A 4 -8.32 5.53 4.85
C ALA A 4 -8.82 4.23 5.48
N PHE A 5 -9.74 3.57 4.80
CA PHE A 5 -10.09 2.19 5.10
C PHE A 5 -8.86 1.28 4.91
N HIS A 6 -8.63 0.35 5.82
CA HIS A 6 -7.67 -0.73 5.60
C HIS A 6 -8.33 -2.08 5.83
N ALA A 7 -9.06 -2.16 6.95
CA ALA A 7 -9.95 -3.24 7.32
C ALA A 7 -11.00 -2.74 8.32
N ARG A 8 -12.04 -3.56 8.53
CA ARG A 8 -12.91 -3.44 9.70
C ARG A 8 -12.25 -3.89 10.99
N ALA A 9 -11.38 -4.89 10.92
CA ALA A 9 -10.63 -5.42 12.06
C ALA A 9 -9.26 -5.96 11.62
N ASN A 10 -8.28 -5.91 12.52
CA ASN A 10 -6.94 -6.47 12.28
C ASN A 10 -6.95 -8.00 12.26
N ASP A 11 -7.77 -8.63 13.09
CA ASP A 11 -7.87 -10.08 13.21
C ASP A 11 -9.29 -10.57 12.85
N PRO A 12 -9.44 -11.77 12.27
CA PRO A 12 -8.37 -12.67 11.80
C PRO A 12 -7.62 -12.08 10.60
N ASP A 13 -6.41 -12.59 10.37
CA ASP A 13 -5.62 -12.26 9.18
C ASP A 13 -6.43 -12.52 7.90
N ARG A 14 -6.20 -11.68 6.88
CA ARG A 14 -6.76 -11.81 5.52
C ARG A 14 -8.30 -11.86 5.47
N PRO A 15 -9.02 -10.93 6.13
CA PRO A 15 -10.47 -10.96 6.24
C PRO A 15 -11.17 -10.85 4.86
N TYR A 16 -10.51 -10.26 3.87
CA TYR A 16 -11.10 -10.03 2.55
C TYR A 16 -10.63 -10.97 1.45
N GLN A 17 -9.65 -11.84 1.73
CA GLN A 17 -9.06 -12.71 0.71
C GLN A 17 -10.11 -13.55 0.00
N ASP A 18 -11.03 -14.13 0.78
CA ASP A 18 -12.12 -14.96 0.28
C ASP A 18 -13.50 -14.35 0.54
N ALA A 19 -13.58 -13.10 1.02
CA ALA A 19 -14.85 -12.44 1.25
C ALA A 19 -15.57 -12.12 -0.08
N PRO A 20 -16.91 -12.19 -0.12
CA PRO A 20 -17.68 -11.67 -1.24
C PRO A 20 -17.47 -10.15 -1.35
N PRO A 21 -17.44 -9.55 -2.56
CA PRO A 21 -17.23 -8.11 -2.73
C PRO A 21 -18.16 -7.24 -1.90
N GLU A 22 -19.41 -7.68 -1.72
CA GLU A 22 -20.44 -6.98 -0.95
C GLU A 22 -20.02 -6.78 0.51
N GLN A 23 -19.34 -7.76 1.11
CA GLN A 23 -18.82 -7.64 2.47
C GLN A 23 -17.68 -6.63 2.56
N LEU A 24 -16.69 -6.72 1.65
CA LEU A 24 -15.57 -5.76 1.60
C LEU A 24 -16.09 -4.33 1.43
N ILE A 25 -17.09 -4.16 0.56
CA ILE A 25 -17.69 -2.88 0.28
C ILE A 25 -18.51 -2.35 1.46
N ALA A 26 -19.29 -3.19 2.14
CA ALA A 26 -20.02 -2.76 3.32
C ALA A 26 -19.06 -2.29 4.44
N ASP A 27 -17.97 -3.03 4.66
CA ASP A 27 -16.95 -2.64 5.63
C ASP A 27 -16.20 -1.36 5.21
N PHE A 28 -15.87 -1.22 3.93
CA PHE A 28 -15.28 -0.01 3.36
C PHE A 28 -16.18 1.20 3.64
N ASP A 29 -17.45 1.12 3.28
CA ASP A 29 -18.40 2.23 3.37
C ASP A 29 -18.65 2.60 4.83
N GLN A 30 -18.70 1.61 5.74
CA GLN A 30 -18.82 1.85 7.17
C GLN A 30 -17.61 2.61 7.74
N VAL A 31 -16.39 2.15 7.46
CA VAL A 31 -15.17 2.80 7.99
C VAL A 31 -14.96 4.18 7.36
N ALA A 32 -15.20 4.31 6.05
CA ALA A 32 -15.15 5.60 5.36
C ALA A 32 -16.18 6.58 5.96
N GLY A 33 -17.41 6.11 6.22
CA GLY A 33 -18.45 6.89 6.87
C GLY A 33 -18.04 7.39 8.26
N GLU A 34 -17.39 6.54 9.07
CA GLU A 34 -16.89 6.96 10.37
C GLU A 34 -15.76 8.00 10.24
N ILE A 35 -14.78 7.80 9.36
CA ILE A 35 -13.71 8.79 9.09
C ILE A 35 -14.31 10.14 8.71
N LEU A 36 -15.28 10.13 7.78
CA LEU A 36 -15.97 11.34 7.35
C LEU A 36 -16.72 12.00 8.52
N ARG A 37 -17.40 11.22 9.35
CA ARG A 37 -18.17 11.70 10.50
C ARG A 37 -17.29 12.40 11.55
N PHE A 38 -16.13 11.84 11.89
CA PHE A 38 -15.29 12.40 12.98
C PHE A 38 -14.17 13.32 12.50
N ALA A 39 -13.67 13.17 11.26
CA ALA A 39 -12.51 13.91 10.76
C ALA A 39 -12.76 14.72 9.46
N GLY A 40 -13.93 14.57 8.84
CA GLY A 40 -14.34 15.31 7.65
C GLY A 40 -13.63 14.90 6.35
N GLU A 41 -14.12 15.43 5.24
CA GLU A 41 -13.67 15.08 3.88
C GLU A 41 -12.19 15.40 3.63
N GLN A 42 -11.67 16.48 4.20
CA GLN A 42 -10.26 16.87 4.02
C GLN A 42 -9.28 15.82 4.57
N THR A 43 -9.72 15.02 5.55
CA THR A 43 -8.90 13.96 6.15
C THR A 43 -9.07 12.62 5.46
N TYR A 44 -10.21 12.37 4.81
CA TYR A 44 -10.45 11.11 4.13
C TYR A 44 -9.61 10.96 2.85
N SER A 45 -9.22 9.73 2.55
CA SER A 45 -8.70 9.32 1.24
C SER A 45 -9.13 7.89 0.90
N PRO A 46 -9.36 7.57 -0.38
CA PRO A 46 -9.45 6.17 -0.81
C PRO A 46 -8.18 5.41 -0.44
N PRO A 47 -8.30 4.12 -0.09
CA PRO A 47 -7.16 3.33 0.34
C PRO A 47 -6.21 2.98 -0.79
N THR A 48 -4.94 2.86 -0.41
CA THR A 48 -3.86 2.36 -1.26
C THR A 48 -3.51 0.91 -0.94
N VAL A 49 -4.05 0.36 0.15
CA VAL A 49 -3.84 -1.03 0.55
C VAL A 49 -5.04 -1.56 1.34
N VAL A 50 -5.60 -2.67 0.87
CA VAL A 50 -6.57 -3.47 1.63
C VAL A 50 -5.79 -4.39 2.55
N HIS A 51 -6.33 -4.73 3.74
CA HIS A 51 -5.62 -5.60 4.69
C HIS A 51 -5.12 -6.89 4.04
N TRP A 52 -3.82 -7.15 4.23
CA TRP A 52 -3.05 -8.22 3.58
C TRP A 52 -2.93 -8.15 2.05
N GLY A 53 -3.43 -7.12 1.38
CA GLY A 53 -3.37 -6.99 -0.09
C GLY A 53 -4.05 -8.15 -0.82
N MET A 54 -5.01 -8.82 -0.18
CA MET A 54 -5.68 -10.00 -0.71
C MET A 54 -7.19 -9.79 -0.73
N LEU A 55 -7.76 -9.94 -1.93
CA LEU A 55 -9.20 -9.84 -2.19
C LEU A 55 -9.57 -10.62 -3.46
N ARG A 56 -10.85 -10.87 -3.66
CA ARG A 56 -11.36 -11.43 -4.92
C ARG A 56 -11.25 -10.38 -6.04
N PRO A 57 -10.77 -10.73 -7.26
CA PRO A 57 -10.69 -9.79 -8.38
C PRO A 57 -12.02 -9.08 -8.71
N SER A 58 -13.16 -9.74 -8.45
CA SER A 58 -14.49 -9.16 -8.62
C SER A 58 -14.76 -7.93 -7.75
N ALA A 59 -13.94 -7.67 -6.73
CA ALA A 59 -14.05 -6.48 -5.89
C ALA A 59 -13.30 -5.25 -6.43
N LEU A 60 -12.45 -5.41 -7.46
CA LEU A 60 -11.66 -4.30 -8.01
C LEU A 60 -12.53 -3.19 -8.60
N LYS A 61 -13.53 -3.54 -9.43
CA LYS A 61 -14.48 -2.55 -9.99
C LYS A 61 -15.29 -1.81 -8.91
N PRO A 62 -15.90 -2.51 -7.92
CA PRO A 62 -16.54 -1.85 -6.79
C PRO A 62 -15.64 -0.93 -5.96
N LEU A 63 -14.35 -1.23 -5.84
CA LEU A 63 -13.36 -0.35 -5.20
C LEU A 63 -13.04 0.86 -6.08
N ALA A 64 -12.86 0.66 -7.38
CA ALA A 64 -12.59 1.73 -8.33
C ALA A 64 -13.72 2.77 -8.38
N SER A 65 -14.99 2.31 -8.33
CA SER A 65 -16.16 3.21 -8.27
C SER A 65 -16.23 4.04 -6.98
N ARG A 66 -15.49 3.65 -5.93
CA ARG A 66 -15.34 4.37 -4.65
C ARG A 66 -14.07 5.22 -4.57
N GLY A 67 -13.44 5.50 -5.72
CA GLY A 67 -12.28 6.38 -5.77
C GLY A 67 -10.94 5.69 -5.56
N VAL A 68 -10.89 4.37 -5.36
CA VAL A 68 -9.60 3.65 -5.36
C VAL A 68 -8.98 3.75 -6.75
N ARG A 69 -7.73 4.20 -6.81
CA ARG A 69 -6.98 4.38 -8.07
C ARG A 69 -5.74 3.52 -8.11
N VAL A 70 -5.10 3.32 -6.97
CA VAL A 70 -3.86 2.55 -6.83
C VAL A 70 -3.99 1.56 -5.69
N LEU A 71 -3.49 0.34 -5.89
CA LEU A 71 -3.39 -0.69 -4.86
C LEU A 71 -1.96 -1.21 -4.78
N SER A 72 -1.30 -0.99 -3.65
CA SER A 72 0.09 -1.36 -3.44
C SER A 72 0.22 -2.76 -2.86
N GLY A 73 1.18 -3.54 -3.34
CA GLY A 73 1.39 -4.94 -2.93
C GLY A 73 2.86 -5.34 -2.97
N SER A 74 3.23 -6.46 -2.35
CA SER A 74 4.61 -6.95 -2.44
C SER A 74 4.88 -7.70 -3.75
N PHE A 75 3.86 -8.37 -4.30
CA PHE A 75 3.95 -9.23 -5.48
C PHE A 75 5.11 -10.22 -5.43
N ALA A 76 5.52 -10.61 -4.23
CA ALA A 76 6.63 -11.52 -3.99
C ALA A 76 6.10 -12.92 -3.64
N ARG A 77 6.87 -13.95 -3.99
CA ARG A 77 6.55 -15.32 -3.60
C ARG A 77 6.79 -15.51 -2.09
N ASN A 78 5.82 -16.11 -1.41
CA ASN A 78 5.97 -16.52 -0.01
C ASN A 78 6.83 -17.80 0.10
N SER A 79 7.01 -18.32 1.32
CA SER A 79 7.80 -19.52 1.58
C SER A 79 7.30 -20.80 0.90
N LYS A 80 6.07 -20.81 0.37
CA LYS A 80 5.50 -21.91 -0.41
C LYS A 80 5.70 -21.73 -1.93
N GLY A 81 6.40 -20.67 -2.35
CA GLY A 81 6.64 -20.39 -3.76
C GLY A 81 5.45 -19.79 -4.50
N VAL A 82 4.41 -19.32 -3.80
CA VAL A 82 3.21 -18.69 -4.41
C VAL A 82 3.25 -17.19 -4.17
N TYR A 83 2.90 -16.37 -5.17
CA TYR A 83 2.77 -14.93 -5.01
C TYR A 83 1.75 -14.59 -3.93
N ASP A 84 2.07 -13.58 -3.12
CA ASP A 84 1.28 -13.17 -1.97
C ASP A 84 1.21 -11.64 -1.88
N VAL A 85 0.22 -11.12 -1.16
CA VAL A 85 -0.06 -9.66 -1.09
C VAL A 85 -0.09 -9.06 -2.50
N ASN A 86 -0.77 -9.78 -3.41
CA ASN A 86 -0.72 -9.56 -4.85
C ASN A 86 -2.12 -9.37 -5.47
N TYR A 87 -3.15 -9.18 -4.66
CA TYR A 87 -4.54 -8.97 -5.11
C TYR A 87 -5.10 -10.09 -6.00
N ARG A 88 -4.55 -11.32 -5.88
CA ARG A 88 -4.88 -12.47 -6.74
C ARG A 88 -4.66 -12.23 -8.22
N LEU A 89 -3.67 -11.42 -8.56
CA LEU A 89 -3.13 -11.37 -9.91
C LEU A 89 -2.51 -12.73 -10.26
N ASP A 90 -2.50 -13.04 -11.56
CA ASP A 90 -1.76 -14.21 -12.06
C ASP A 90 -0.25 -14.04 -11.90
N ASP A 91 0.46 -15.16 -12.06
CA ASP A 91 1.91 -15.24 -11.91
C ASP A 91 2.66 -14.30 -12.87
N ALA A 92 2.18 -14.10 -14.10
CA ALA A 92 2.86 -13.27 -15.07
C ALA A 92 2.80 -11.78 -14.69
N ARG A 93 1.63 -11.30 -14.28
CA ARG A 93 1.47 -9.92 -13.79
C ARG A 93 2.16 -9.69 -12.46
N SER A 94 2.14 -10.69 -11.57
CA SER A 94 2.86 -10.61 -10.29
C SER A 94 4.37 -10.57 -10.49
N GLU A 95 4.92 -11.40 -11.39
CA GLU A 95 6.35 -11.35 -11.74
C GLU A 95 6.73 -10.03 -12.39
N TYR A 96 5.89 -9.48 -13.27
CA TYR A 96 6.14 -8.17 -13.86
C TYR A 96 6.25 -7.08 -12.77
N LEU A 97 5.27 -7.01 -11.87
CA LEU A 97 5.25 -6.05 -10.75
C LEU A 97 6.36 -6.27 -9.72
N LEU A 98 6.91 -7.48 -9.62
CA LEU A 98 8.08 -7.74 -8.78
C LEU A 98 9.33 -7.00 -9.30
N HIS A 99 9.37 -6.62 -10.58
CA HIS A 99 10.51 -5.96 -11.23
C HIS A 99 10.18 -4.60 -11.85
N HIS A 100 8.96 -4.08 -11.65
CA HIS A 100 8.53 -2.78 -12.18
C HIS A 100 7.63 -2.05 -11.18
N ASP A 101 7.68 -0.72 -11.18
CA ASP A 101 6.93 0.15 -10.27
C ASP A 101 5.43 -0.10 -10.29
N ALA A 102 4.85 -0.24 -11.48
CA ALA A 102 3.40 -0.26 -11.61
C ALA A 102 2.88 -1.02 -12.83
N LEU A 103 1.64 -1.48 -12.72
CA LEU A 103 0.89 -2.12 -13.80
C LEU A 103 -0.58 -1.68 -13.76
N LYS A 104 -1.07 -1.14 -14.88
CA LYS A 104 -2.48 -0.80 -15.04
C LYS A 104 -3.32 -2.04 -15.34
N ASP A 105 -4.37 -2.24 -14.55
CA ASP A 105 -5.47 -3.13 -14.89
C ASP A 105 -6.56 -2.33 -15.61
N PHE A 106 -6.67 -2.53 -16.92
CA PHE A 106 -7.60 -1.76 -17.75
C PHE A 106 -9.07 -2.10 -17.50
N ASP A 107 -9.38 -3.32 -17.03
CA ASP A 107 -10.75 -3.74 -16.77
C ASP A 107 -11.36 -3.01 -15.56
N SER A 108 -10.60 -2.92 -14.45
CA SER A 108 -11.04 -2.18 -13.26
C SER A 108 -10.68 -0.70 -13.29
N GLY A 109 -9.66 -0.31 -14.05
CA GLY A 109 -9.09 1.02 -14.00
C GLY A 109 -8.15 1.24 -12.80
N ILE A 110 -7.79 0.21 -12.03
CA ILE A 110 -6.84 0.32 -10.91
C ILE A 110 -5.41 0.16 -11.44
N ILE A 111 -4.46 0.90 -10.87
CA ILE A 111 -3.03 0.66 -11.03
C ILE A 111 -2.55 -0.14 -9.83
N PHE A 112 -1.83 -1.23 -10.07
CA PHE A 112 -1.10 -1.92 -9.02
C PHE A 112 0.27 -1.30 -8.88
N SER A 113 0.69 -0.99 -7.65
CA SER A 113 1.98 -0.36 -7.32
C SER A 113 2.82 -1.31 -6.49
N ARG A 114 4.11 -1.46 -6.80
CA ARG A 114 5.01 -2.30 -6.02
C ARG A 114 5.34 -1.61 -4.69
N CYS A 115 5.31 -2.35 -3.58
CA CYS A 115 5.84 -1.90 -2.30
C CYS A 115 7.35 -2.12 -2.23
N ASP A 116 8.10 -1.06 -1.99
CA ASP A 116 9.58 -1.11 -1.98
C ASP A 116 10.15 -1.53 -0.64
N ILE A 117 9.52 -1.08 0.45
CA ILE A 117 9.94 -1.45 1.79
C ILE A 117 8.77 -1.47 2.77
N VAL A 118 8.72 -2.52 3.59
CA VAL A 118 7.94 -2.52 4.82
C VAL A 118 8.92 -2.29 5.97
N CYS A 119 9.02 -1.05 6.46
CA CYS A 119 10.04 -0.60 7.41
C CYS A 119 10.12 -1.44 8.68
N ASN A 120 8.99 -1.98 9.16
CA ASN A 120 8.99 -2.85 10.34
C ASN A 120 9.65 -4.23 10.11
N ASN A 121 9.83 -4.65 8.85
CA ASN A 121 10.44 -5.93 8.50
C ASN A 121 11.93 -5.83 8.18
N VAL A 122 12.47 -4.62 8.01
CA VAL A 122 13.87 -4.38 7.64
C VAL A 122 14.63 -3.77 8.82
N PRO A 123 15.75 -4.37 9.28
CA PRO A 123 16.60 -3.77 10.30
C PRO A 123 17.14 -2.40 9.85
N VAL A 124 17.33 -1.46 10.78
CA VAL A 124 17.72 -0.07 10.47
C VAL A 124 19.01 0.02 9.66
N GLU A 125 19.97 -0.86 9.93
CA GLU A 125 21.27 -0.93 9.25
C GLU A 125 21.17 -1.40 7.79
N LYS A 126 20.03 -1.98 7.40
CA LYS A 126 19.75 -2.44 6.03
C LYS A 126 18.76 -1.55 5.28
N THR A 127 18.12 -0.60 5.96
CA THR A 127 17.08 0.25 5.34
C THR A 127 17.62 1.02 4.14
N VAL A 128 18.76 1.72 4.30
CA VAL A 128 19.35 2.52 3.21
C VAL A 128 19.80 1.62 2.06
N GLN A 129 20.52 0.52 2.37
CA GLN A 129 20.96 -0.44 1.35
C GLN A 129 19.79 -1.00 0.53
N THR A 130 18.66 -1.29 1.19
CA THR A 130 17.45 -1.79 0.52
C THR A 130 16.91 -0.77 -0.48
N LEU A 131 16.79 0.50 -0.07
CA LEU A 131 16.26 1.56 -0.92
C LEU A 131 17.26 2.02 -2.00
N GLU A 132 18.56 1.94 -1.75
CA GLU A 132 19.60 2.20 -2.75
C GLU A 132 19.53 1.20 -3.90
N ALA A 133 19.27 -0.08 -3.61
CA ALA A 133 19.10 -1.10 -4.63
C ALA A 133 17.87 -0.82 -5.52
N VAL A 134 16.76 -0.38 -4.92
CA VAL A 134 15.55 0.01 -5.64
C VAL A 134 15.80 1.25 -6.50
N ALA A 135 16.38 2.31 -5.92
CA ALA A 135 16.65 3.57 -6.61
C ALA A 135 17.69 3.45 -7.74
N ALA A 136 18.48 2.37 -7.77
CA ALA A 136 19.43 2.08 -8.84
C ALA A 136 18.80 1.38 -10.05
N ASP A 137 17.60 0.82 -9.91
CA ASP A 137 16.86 0.16 -11.00
C ASP A 137 15.87 1.15 -11.63
N PRO A 138 16.06 1.57 -12.89
CA PRO A 138 15.17 2.52 -13.55
C PRO A 138 13.73 2.01 -13.72
N ASN A 139 13.47 0.70 -13.57
CA ASN A 139 12.12 0.16 -13.59
C ASN A 139 11.38 0.32 -12.25
N CYS A 140 12.10 0.63 -11.17
CA CYS A 140 11.58 0.67 -9.80
C CYS A 140 11.86 2.00 -9.08
N ALA A 141 12.42 2.99 -9.79
CA ALA A 141 12.95 4.20 -9.16
C ALA A 141 12.02 5.41 -9.26
N GLU A 142 10.87 5.34 -9.93
CA GLU A 142 9.99 6.49 -10.11
C GLU A 142 9.11 6.74 -8.88
N ILE A 143 8.53 5.67 -8.32
CA ILE A 143 7.63 5.71 -7.16
C ILE A 143 8.25 4.91 -6.01
N MET A 144 8.20 5.45 -4.79
CA MET A 144 8.78 4.82 -3.60
C MET A 144 7.70 4.60 -2.52
N ASP A 145 7.18 3.38 -2.45
CA ASP A 145 6.16 2.94 -1.51
C ASP A 145 6.78 2.46 -0.18
N LEU A 146 6.79 3.36 0.80
CA LEU A 146 7.32 3.12 2.15
C LEU A 146 6.20 2.75 3.13
N PHE A 147 6.19 1.50 3.61
CA PHE A 147 5.11 0.94 4.42
C PHE A 147 5.51 0.70 5.87
N THR A 148 4.56 0.82 6.78
CA THR A 148 4.73 0.52 8.20
C THR A 148 3.40 0.33 8.91
N HIS A 149 3.38 -0.34 10.05
CA HIS A 149 2.24 -0.30 10.98
C HIS A 149 2.56 0.56 12.20
N GLU A 150 1.67 1.50 12.53
CA GLU A 150 1.83 2.40 13.67
C GLU A 150 1.93 1.65 15.01
N GLN A 151 1.22 0.52 15.15
CA GLN A 151 1.19 -0.26 16.40
C GLN A 151 2.58 -0.68 16.92
N TYR A 152 3.58 -0.78 16.04
CA TYR A 152 4.95 -1.17 16.41
C TYR A 152 5.74 -0.07 17.14
N PHE A 153 5.24 1.17 17.19
CA PHE A 153 5.85 2.26 17.98
C PHE A 153 5.63 2.11 19.49
N TRP A 154 4.64 1.32 19.92
CA TRP A 154 4.15 1.40 21.28
C TRP A 154 4.71 0.31 22.19
N PRO A 155 5.41 0.63 23.31
CA PRO A 155 6.00 -0.37 24.21
C PRO A 155 5.01 -1.36 24.84
N PHE A 156 3.72 -0.98 24.92
CA PHE A 156 2.66 -1.87 25.43
C PHE A 156 2.17 -2.87 24.38
N TYR A 157 2.50 -2.68 23.10
CA TYR A 157 2.07 -3.58 22.05
C TYR A 157 2.94 -4.85 22.04
N LYS A 158 2.31 -6.02 21.94
CA LYS A 158 2.98 -7.34 22.03
C LYS A 158 4.13 -7.55 21.04
N ARG A 159 4.16 -6.80 19.93
CA ARG A 159 5.22 -6.84 18.91
C ARG A 159 5.95 -5.49 18.78
N TYR A 160 6.06 -4.72 19.86
CA TYR A 160 6.83 -3.48 19.90
C TYR A 160 8.23 -3.65 19.28
N ILE A 161 8.64 -2.68 18.46
CA ILE A 161 9.97 -2.67 17.82
C ILE A 161 10.74 -1.45 18.39
N PRO A 162 11.75 -1.67 19.27
CA PRO A 162 12.43 -0.57 19.96
C PRO A 162 13.10 0.48 19.05
N ASP A 163 13.53 0.07 17.86
CA ASP A 163 14.19 0.93 16.88
C ASP A 163 13.27 1.36 15.72
N HIS A 164 11.95 1.16 15.84
CA HIS A 164 11.00 1.39 14.75
C HIS A 164 11.07 2.80 14.16
N GLY A 165 11.13 3.82 15.03
CA GLY A 165 11.27 5.21 14.60
C GLY A 165 12.55 5.47 13.80
N LYS A 166 13.66 4.82 14.15
CA LYS A 166 14.92 4.96 13.42
C LYS A 166 14.84 4.34 12.02
N ARG A 167 14.09 3.25 11.87
CA ARG A 167 13.85 2.61 10.56
C ARG A 167 13.06 3.52 9.63
N LEU A 168 11.99 4.15 10.14
CA LEU A 168 11.23 5.14 9.36
C LEU A 168 12.08 6.37 9.06
N GLU A 169 12.81 6.90 10.04
CA GLU A 169 13.66 8.08 9.86
C GLU A 169 14.72 7.83 8.78
N ALA A 170 15.36 6.65 8.77
CA ALA A 170 16.33 6.28 7.73
C ALA A 170 15.68 6.22 6.34
N ALA A 171 14.50 5.59 6.20
CA ALA A 171 13.80 5.48 4.93
C ALA A 171 13.34 6.85 4.39
N ILE A 172 12.70 7.66 5.25
CA ILE A 172 12.20 9.00 4.90
C ILE A 172 13.36 9.93 4.55
N ARG A 173 14.45 9.90 5.32
CA ARG A 173 15.66 10.71 5.03
C ARG A 173 16.23 10.36 3.66
N PHE A 174 16.40 9.07 3.37
CA PHE A 174 16.93 8.62 2.08
C PHE A 174 16.12 9.16 0.90
N VAL A 175 14.79 8.96 0.89
CA VAL A 175 13.95 9.44 -0.23
C VAL A 175 13.92 10.97 -0.30
N THR A 176 13.97 11.66 0.84
CA THR A 176 14.02 13.12 0.88
C THR A 176 15.32 13.66 0.27
N GLU A 177 16.47 13.09 0.64
CA GLU A 177 17.78 13.48 0.12
C GLU A 177 17.94 13.16 -1.37
N LYS A 178 17.27 12.12 -1.87
CA LYS A 178 17.18 11.77 -3.30
C LYS A 178 16.22 12.65 -4.09
N GLY A 179 15.44 13.51 -3.43
CA GLY A 179 14.56 14.48 -4.08
C GLY A 179 13.13 13.99 -4.34
N TYR A 180 12.75 12.80 -3.89
CA TYR A 180 11.37 12.31 -3.99
C TYR A 180 10.39 13.26 -3.29
N LYS A 181 9.17 13.33 -3.80
CA LYS A 181 8.09 14.13 -3.23
C LYS A 181 6.98 13.23 -2.71
N PRO A 182 6.46 13.48 -1.50
CA PRO A 182 5.31 12.74 -1.01
C PRO A 182 4.08 13.09 -1.86
N VAL A 183 3.34 12.06 -2.26
CA VAL A 183 2.12 12.21 -3.06
C VAL A 183 0.98 11.40 -2.45
N PHE A 184 -0.25 11.70 -2.87
CA PHE A 184 -1.41 10.88 -2.54
C PHE A 184 -1.93 10.23 -3.82
N PHE A 185 -1.94 8.90 -3.89
CA PHE A 185 -2.29 8.17 -5.11
C PHE A 185 -3.67 8.43 -5.70
N HIS A 186 -4.61 8.99 -4.92
CA HIS A 186 -5.92 9.38 -5.43
C HIS A 186 -5.93 10.77 -6.09
N GLU A 187 -4.85 11.56 -5.98
CA GLU A 187 -4.69 12.86 -6.63
C GLU A 187 -4.02 12.67 -8.00
N GLY A 188 -4.75 12.89 -9.11
CA GLY A 188 -4.19 12.79 -10.47
C GLY A 188 -3.72 11.39 -10.86
N PHE A 189 -2.63 11.30 -11.63
CA PHE A 189 -2.05 10.02 -12.09
C PHE A 189 -0.91 9.62 -11.15
N LEU A 190 -1.12 8.55 -10.37
CA LEU A 190 -0.16 8.08 -9.36
C LEU A 190 0.26 9.17 -8.35
N GLY A 191 -0.63 10.11 -8.02
CA GLY A 191 -0.28 11.23 -7.13
C GLY A 191 0.38 12.41 -7.83
N GLY A 192 0.75 12.27 -9.11
CA GLY A 192 1.15 13.36 -9.98
C GLY A 192 -0.05 14.25 -10.27
N ARG A 193 -0.02 15.49 -9.77
CA ARG A 193 -1.01 16.51 -10.13
C ARG A 193 -0.80 16.86 -11.60
N ASP A 194 -1.90 17.03 -12.33
CA ASP A 194 -1.85 17.50 -13.70
C ASP A 194 -1.01 18.78 -13.78
N TRP A 195 -0.12 18.86 -14.78
CA TRP A 195 0.56 20.09 -15.13
C TRP A 195 -0.52 21.09 -15.56
N ASN A 196 -0.91 21.99 -14.65
CA ASN A 196 -1.95 23.01 -14.77
C ASN A 196 -2.62 23.16 -16.16
N ALA A 197 -3.92 22.92 -16.21
CA ALA A 197 -4.81 23.65 -17.12
C ALA A 197 -4.80 25.16 -16.79
#